data_AF-A0A5C7HSS1-F1
#
_entry.id   AF-A0A5C7HSS1-F1
#
_cell.length_a   1.000
_cell.length_b   1.000
_cell.length_c   1.000
_cell.angle_alpha   90.00
_cell.angle_beta   90.00
_cell.angle_gamma   90.00
#
_symmetry.space_group_name_H-M   'P 1'
#
loop_
_entity.id
_entity.type
_entity.pdbx_description
1 polymer ?
#
loop_
_entity_poly.entity_id
_entity_poly.type
_entity_poly.pdbx_seq_one_letter_code
_entity_poly.pdbx_strand_id
1 'polypeptide(L)'
;MHSNLLEFSNSQRIKPMIRTSRAASSGRATYNQPMPIWDAETGRLTDFTTLFSFIIKAALDRDNCGDGLSFFLAPYDSKIPPNSSGGFLALFIPETAITNISSNQIVAVEFDSYMNEWDPSDDHVGINVNSIVSVANVIDLEK
;
A
#
# COMPACT_ATOMS: atom_id res chain seq x y z
N MET A 1 -16.18 20.80 16.50
CA MET A 1 -15.55 19.61 15.90
C MET A 1 -14.13 19.56 16.45
N HIS A 2 -13.80 18.54 17.25
CA HIS A 2 -12.43 18.36 17.75
C HIS A 2 -11.73 17.46 16.74
N SER A 3 -10.93 18.07 15.85
CA SER A 3 -10.01 17.35 14.98
C SER A 3 -8.90 16.77 15.86
N ASN A 4 -8.93 15.47 16.11
CA ASN A 4 -7.76 14.76 16.60
C ASN A 4 -6.82 14.59 15.41
N LEU A 5 -5.98 15.60 15.16
CA LEU A 5 -4.90 15.47 14.19
C LEU A 5 -3.89 14.46 14.74
N LEU A 6 -3.98 13.22 14.27
CA LEU A 6 -2.90 12.24 14.41
C LEU A 6 -1.80 12.65 13.43
N GLU A 7 -0.94 13.56 13.86
CA GLU A 7 0.22 14.00 13.10
C GLU A 7 1.29 12.89 13.19
N PHE A 8 1.44 12.11 12.11
CA PHE A 8 2.52 11.14 11.97
C PHE A 8 3.85 11.85 11.64
N SER A 9 4.34 12.69 12.56
CA SER A 9 5.67 13.28 12.46
C SER A 9 6.72 12.27 12.94
N ASN A 10 6.99 11.25 12.13
CA ASN A 10 8.20 10.45 12.27
C ASN A 10 8.80 10.23 10.88
N SER A 11 9.74 11.10 10.52
CA SER A 11 10.62 10.87 9.37
C SER A 11 11.55 9.69 9.69
N GLN A 12 11.05 8.47 9.59
CA GLN A 12 11.90 7.30 9.48
C GLN A 12 12.33 7.15 8.02
N ARG A 13 13.60 7.45 7.73
CA ARG A 13 14.21 7.02 6.47
C ARG A 13 14.25 5.50 6.47
N ILE A 14 13.29 4.88 5.79
CA ILE A 14 13.41 3.50 5.37
C ILE A 14 14.54 3.50 4.34
N LYS A 15 15.72 2.99 4.70
CA LYS A 15 16.78 2.76 3.73
C LYS A 15 16.39 1.51 2.93
N PRO A 16 16.00 1.61 1.65
CA PRO A 16 15.81 0.42 0.85
C PRO A 16 17.13 -0.36 0.81
N MET A 17 17.05 -1.66 1.02
CA MET A 17 18.20 -2.54 0.86
C MET A 17 18.53 -2.59 -0.62
N ILE A 18 19.61 -1.91 -1.04
CA ILE A 18 20.13 -2.02 -2.41
C ILE A 18 20.69 -3.44 -2.55
N ARG A 19 19.84 -4.37 -3.00
CA ARG A 19 20.32 -5.66 -3.47
C ARG A 19 20.83 -5.48 -4.89
N THR A 20 22.09 -5.85 -5.12
CA THR A 20 22.70 -5.98 -6.45
C THR A 20 22.14 -7.18 -7.24
N SER A 21 21.16 -7.91 -6.69
CA SER A 21 20.49 -9.05 -7.33
C SER A 21 19.12 -8.65 -7.89
N ARG A 22 18.79 -9.08 -9.12
CA ARG A 22 17.44 -9.05 -9.75
C ARG A 22 16.39 -9.93 -9.03
N ALA A 23 16.54 -10.16 -7.72
CA ALA A 23 15.62 -10.99 -6.96
C ALA A 23 14.39 -10.17 -6.56
N ALA A 24 13.20 -10.76 -6.66
CA ALA A 24 11.97 -10.16 -6.16
C ALA A 24 12.15 -9.71 -4.69
N SER A 25 11.68 -8.51 -4.37
CA SER A 25 11.77 -7.94 -3.04
C SER A 25 10.41 -7.43 -2.59
N SER A 26 10.13 -7.58 -1.30
CA SER A 26 8.89 -7.13 -0.68
C SER A 26 9.19 -6.77 0.76
N GLY A 27 8.53 -5.73 1.26
CA GLY A 27 8.77 -5.23 2.60
C GLY A 27 7.63 -4.34 3.06
N ARG A 28 7.46 -4.26 4.38
CA ARG A 28 6.52 -3.34 5.01
C ARG A 28 7.21 -2.65 6.18
N ALA A 29 6.86 -1.40 6.40
CA ALA A 29 7.20 -0.66 7.60
C ALA A 29 5.89 -0.19 8.23
N THR A 30 5.69 -0.54 9.50
CA THR A 30 4.45 -0.25 10.23
C THR A 30 4.74 0.62 11.44
N TYR A 31 3.81 1.50 11.78
CA TYR A 31 3.81 2.16 13.08
C TYR A 31 3.67 1.11 14.19
N ASN A 32 4.44 1.25 15.26
CA ASN A 32 4.59 0.21 16.29
C ASN A 32 3.53 0.26 17.40
N GLN A 33 2.53 1.12 17.27
CA GLN A 33 1.39 1.19 18.20
C GLN A 33 0.09 1.01 17.40
N PRO A 34 -0.94 0.38 18.00
CA PRO A 34 -2.23 0.25 17.37
C PRO A 34 -2.90 1.63 17.21
N MET A 35 -3.58 1.82 16.08
CA MET A 35 -4.40 3.00 15.82
C MET A 35 -5.88 2.60 15.82
N PRO A 36 -6.68 3.02 16.82
CA PRO A 36 -8.12 2.80 16.82
C PRO A 36 -8.76 3.60 15.67
N ILE A 37 -9.36 2.91 14.70
CA ILE A 37 -10.01 3.55 13.54
C ILE A 37 -11.52 3.74 13.73
N TRP A 38 -12.11 3.02 14.67
CA TRP A 38 -13.50 3.16 15.08
C TRP A 38 -13.72 2.59 16.49
N ASP A 39 -14.82 3.00 17.12
CA ASP A 39 -15.30 2.49 18.40
C ASP A 39 -16.62 1.74 18.20
N ALA A 40 -16.67 0.47 18.60
CA ALA A 40 -17.80 -0.41 18.33
C ALA A 40 -19.02 -0.16 19.23
N GLU A 41 -18.82 0.41 20.42
CA GLU A 41 -19.91 0.70 21.37
C GLU A 41 -20.65 1.98 20.98
N THR A 42 -19.90 2.99 20.53
CA THR A 42 -20.42 4.32 20.21
C THR A 42 -20.62 4.56 18.72
N GLY A 43 -20.06 3.71 17.85
CA GLY A 43 -20.07 3.88 16.40
C GLY A 43 -19.23 5.05 15.90
N ARG A 44 -18.39 5.65 16.76
CA ARG A 44 -17.57 6.82 16.40
C ARG A 44 -16.40 6.37 15.52
N LEU A 45 -16.15 7.13 14.46
CA LEU A 45 -15.02 6.93 13.55
C LEU A 45 -13.86 7.87 13.92
N THR A 46 -12.65 7.44 13.56
CA THR A 46 -11.44 8.26 13.68
C THR A 46 -11.13 8.90 12.33
N ASP A 47 -11.08 10.23 12.30
CA ASP A 47 -10.51 10.97 11.17
C ASP A 47 -8.98 10.96 11.26
N PHE A 48 -8.30 10.80 10.13
CA PHE A 48 -6.84 10.90 10.08
C PHE A 48 -6.38 11.63 8.81
N THR A 49 -5.15 12.14 8.88
CA THR A 49 -4.45 12.72 7.73
C THR A 49 -3.00 12.26 7.80
N THR A 50 -2.46 11.82 6.67
CA THR A 50 -1.06 11.43 6.56
C THR A 50 -0.41 12.27 5.47
N LEU A 51 0.86 12.60 5.68
CA LEU A 51 1.68 13.32 4.72
C LEU A 51 3.05 12.63 4.67
N PHE A 52 3.45 12.23 3.47
CA PHE A 52 4.75 11.62 3.25
C PHE A 52 5.27 12.01 1.87
N SER A 53 6.58 11.86 1.68
CA SER A 53 7.24 12.05 0.40
C SER A 53 8.13 10.84 0.15
N PHE A 54 8.12 10.37 -1.09
CA PHE A 54 8.89 9.21 -1.50
C PHE A 54 9.50 9.45 -2.88
N ILE A 55 10.47 8.62 -3.24
CA ILE A 55 11.11 8.62 -4.55
C ILE A 55 11.14 7.17 -5.03
N ILE A 56 10.50 6.90 -6.18
CA ILE A 56 10.68 5.65 -6.91
C ILE A 56 11.73 5.91 -7.98
N LYS A 57 12.87 5.19 -7.91
CA LYS A 57 13.97 5.34 -8.87
C LYS A 57 14.20 4.03 -9.61
N ALA A 58 13.87 4.04 -10.90
CA ALA A 58 14.24 3.01 -11.85
C ALA A 58 15.77 2.84 -11.92
N ALA A 59 16.26 1.61 -11.86
CA ALA A 59 17.70 1.35 -11.84
C ALA A 59 18.34 1.55 -13.21
N LEU A 60 17.78 1.01 -14.30
CA LEU A 60 18.43 1.01 -15.62
C LEU A 60 17.46 0.99 -16.83
N ASP A 61 16.36 0.23 -16.80
CA ASP A 61 15.38 0.12 -17.92
C ASP A 61 13.95 0.37 -17.42
N ARG A 62 13.21 1.27 -18.07
CA ARG A 62 11.80 1.55 -17.70
C ARG A 62 10.88 0.36 -17.96
N ASP A 63 11.18 -0.44 -18.98
CA ASP A 63 10.32 -1.54 -19.44
C ASP A 63 10.25 -2.74 -18.46
N ASN A 64 11.03 -2.73 -17.37
CA ASN A 64 11.00 -3.75 -16.32
C ASN A 64 11.08 -3.13 -14.92
N CYS A 65 10.64 -1.87 -14.77
CA CYS A 65 10.54 -1.24 -13.46
C CYS A 65 9.18 -1.52 -12.83
N GLY A 66 9.20 -1.85 -11.55
CA GLY A 66 8.02 -2.28 -10.80
C GLY A 66 8.40 -2.80 -9.42
N ASP A 67 7.44 -3.12 -8.56
CA ASP A 67 6.00 -3.15 -8.87
C ASP A 67 5.26 -1.91 -8.34
N GLY A 68 5.50 -1.46 -7.10
CA GLY A 68 4.89 -0.24 -6.60
C GLY A 68 5.19 0.05 -5.13
N LEU A 69 4.49 1.06 -4.59
CA LEU A 69 4.48 1.43 -3.17
C LEU A 69 3.04 1.57 -2.69
N SER A 70 2.75 1.23 -1.43
CA SER A 70 1.44 1.51 -0.84
C SER A 70 1.52 2.14 0.55
N PHE A 71 0.58 3.02 0.84
CA PHE A 71 0.18 3.39 2.20
C PHE A 71 -1.05 2.55 2.56
N PHE A 72 -1.05 1.88 3.70
CA PHE A 72 -2.12 0.93 4.03
C PHE A 72 -2.55 0.99 5.50
N LEU A 73 -3.81 0.61 5.72
CA LEU A 73 -4.38 0.23 7.00
C LEU A 73 -4.67 -1.27 6.97
N ALA A 74 -4.26 -1.97 8.01
CA ALA A 74 -4.46 -3.41 8.18
C ALA A 74 -4.67 -3.73 9.67
N PRO A 75 -5.15 -4.94 10.01
CA PRO A 75 -5.21 -5.37 11.40
C PRO A 75 -3.84 -5.19 12.09
N TYR A 76 -3.88 -4.77 13.35
CA TYR A 76 -2.67 -4.61 14.15
C TYR A 76 -1.89 -5.94 14.17
N ASP A 77 -0.56 -5.84 14.09
CA ASP A 77 0.35 -6.97 13.96
C ASP A 77 0.18 -7.87 12.71
N SER A 78 -0.59 -7.45 11.70
CA SER A 78 -0.66 -8.16 10.41
C SER A 78 0.73 -8.50 9.88
N LYS A 79 0.86 -9.64 9.20
CA LYS A 79 2.13 -10.12 8.59
C LYS A 79 2.06 -10.03 7.08
N ILE A 80 3.22 -10.00 6.42
CA ILE A 80 3.27 -10.10 4.95
C ILE A 80 2.68 -11.47 4.60
N PRO A 81 1.65 -11.56 3.75
CA PRO A 81 1.09 -12.84 3.38
C PRO A 81 2.10 -13.71 2.61
N PRO A 82 1.99 -15.05 2.67
CA PRO A 82 2.84 -15.93 1.88
C PRO A 82 2.77 -15.57 0.39
N ASN A 83 3.92 -15.56 -0.28
CA ASN A 83 4.04 -15.27 -1.72
C ASN A 83 3.48 -13.89 -2.15
N SER A 84 3.33 -12.95 -1.20
CA SER A 84 2.88 -11.60 -1.48
C SER A 84 4.06 -10.72 -1.92
N SER A 85 4.46 -10.87 -3.18
CA SER A 85 5.52 -10.08 -3.80
C SER A 85 5.09 -9.44 -5.11
N GLY A 86 5.87 -8.46 -5.58
CA GLY A 86 5.56 -7.72 -6.79
C GLY A 86 4.21 -7.01 -6.71
N GLY A 87 3.38 -7.13 -7.75
CA GLY A 87 2.05 -6.54 -7.87
C GLY A 87 1.08 -6.81 -6.71
N PHE A 88 1.37 -7.75 -5.80
CA PHE A 88 0.58 -7.94 -4.58
C PHE A 88 0.95 -6.98 -3.44
N LEU A 89 1.96 -6.12 -3.65
CA LEU A 89 2.42 -5.03 -2.79
C LEU A 89 2.71 -5.42 -1.33
N ALA A 90 3.03 -6.69 -1.09
CA ALA A 90 3.17 -7.28 0.26
C ALA A 90 1.89 -7.21 1.13
N LEU A 91 0.73 -7.01 0.51
CA LEU A 91 -0.56 -6.85 1.17
C LEU A 91 -1.51 -8.02 0.93
N PHE A 92 -1.53 -8.58 -0.28
CA PHE A 92 -2.55 -9.55 -0.67
C PHE A 92 -1.99 -10.96 -0.84
N ILE A 93 -2.81 -11.95 -0.48
CA ILE A 93 -2.58 -13.36 -0.78
C ILE A 93 -2.92 -13.57 -2.26
N PRO A 94 -2.01 -14.10 -3.11
CA PRO A 94 -2.25 -14.23 -4.56
C PRO A 94 -3.58 -14.93 -4.91
N GLU A 95 -3.93 -15.99 -4.19
CA GLU A 95 -5.13 -16.79 -4.42
C GLU A 95 -6.44 -16.03 -4.20
N THR A 96 -6.39 -14.97 -3.38
CA THR A 96 -7.55 -14.15 -3.03
C THR A 96 -7.32 -12.67 -3.28
N ALA A 97 -6.31 -12.32 -4.07
CA ALA A 97 -5.91 -10.93 -4.26
C ALA A 97 -6.96 -10.17 -5.06
N ILE A 98 -7.51 -10.80 -6.10
CA ILE A 98 -8.53 -10.21 -6.97
C ILE A 98 -9.96 -10.46 -6.50
N THR A 99 -10.13 -11.29 -5.46
CA THR A 99 -11.44 -11.54 -4.87
C THR A 99 -11.62 -10.57 -3.71
N ASN A 100 -12.58 -9.66 -3.84
CA ASN A 100 -12.92 -8.69 -2.81
C ASN A 100 -13.55 -9.40 -1.58
N ILE A 101 -12.70 -10.09 -0.80
CA ILE A 101 -13.11 -10.85 0.37
C ILE A 101 -12.87 -10.03 1.63
N SER A 102 -13.91 -9.92 2.45
CA SER A 102 -13.89 -9.09 3.67
C SER A 102 -12.87 -9.55 4.72
N SER A 103 -12.38 -10.80 4.62
CA SER A 103 -11.33 -11.32 5.50
C SER A 103 -9.95 -10.72 5.25
N ASN A 104 -9.72 -10.07 4.11
CA ASN A 104 -8.44 -9.38 3.86
C ASN A 104 -8.27 -8.19 4.82
N GLN A 105 -9.35 -7.45 5.12
CA GLN A 105 -9.37 -6.32 6.05
C GLN A 105 -8.29 -5.26 5.77
N ILE A 106 -8.01 -5.01 4.50
CA ILE A 106 -6.98 -4.06 4.05
C ILE A 106 -7.65 -2.92 3.29
N VAL A 107 -7.26 -1.71 3.63
CA VAL A 107 -7.49 -0.51 2.80
C VAL A 107 -6.14 0.07 2.47
N ALA A 108 -5.88 0.37 1.20
CA ALA A 108 -4.62 0.94 0.78
C ALA A 108 -4.81 2.03 -0.27
N VAL A 109 -3.83 2.92 -0.33
CA VAL A 109 -3.56 3.78 -1.46
C VAL A 109 -2.28 3.27 -2.10
N GLU A 110 -2.38 2.77 -3.33
CA GLU A 110 -1.24 2.29 -4.11
C GLU A 110 -0.72 3.36 -5.07
N PHE A 111 0.59 3.33 -5.27
CA PHE A 111 1.33 4.04 -6.29
C PHE A 111 1.97 2.96 -7.14
N ASP A 112 1.23 2.52 -8.16
CA ASP A 112 1.59 1.42 -9.03
C ASP A 112 2.46 1.92 -10.19
N SER A 113 3.50 1.15 -10.52
CA SER A 113 4.47 1.47 -11.57
C SER A 113 4.67 0.32 -12.56
N TYR A 114 3.79 -0.70 -12.54
CA TYR A 114 3.87 -1.87 -13.38
C TYR A 114 2.48 -2.45 -13.70
N MET A 115 2.14 -2.58 -14.98
CA MET A 115 0.83 -3.11 -15.37
C MET A 115 0.75 -4.63 -15.20
N ASN A 116 -0.06 -5.10 -14.24
CA ASN A 116 -0.57 -6.47 -14.17
C ASN A 116 -1.91 -6.62 -14.90
N GLU A 117 -2.43 -7.86 -14.96
CA GLU A 117 -3.68 -8.17 -15.68
C GLU A 117 -4.92 -7.47 -15.11
N TRP A 118 -4.85 -6.98 -13.86
CA TRP A 118 -5.95 -6.28 -13.18
C TRP A 118 -5.85 -4.75 -13.28
N ASP A 119 -4.75 -4.21 -13.82
CA ASP A 119 -4.47 -2.78 -13.75
C ASP A 119 -5.05 -2.00 -14.94
N PRO A 120 -5.44 -0.74 -14.72
CA PRO A 120 -5.91 0.14 -15.78
C PRO A 120 -4.77 0.70 -16.66
N SER A 121 -3.55 0.78 -16.13
CA SER A 121 -2.35 1.30 -16.79
C SER A 121 -1.08 0.83 -16.07
N ASP A 122 0.08 1.03 -16.70
CA ASP A 122 1.42 0.77 -16.13
C ASP A 122 1.89 1.84 -15.14
N ASP A 123 1.07 2.87 -14.92
CA ASP A 123 1.34 3.94 -13.97
C ASP A 123 0.00 4.53 -13.51
N HIS A 124 -0.33 4.30 -12.24
CA HIS A 124 -1.57 4.81 -11.65
C HIS A 124 -1.49 4.97 -10.14
N VAL A 125 -2.39 5.80 -9.60
CA VAL A 125 -2.72 5.80 -8.16
C VAL A 125 -4.05 5.13 -7.97
N GLY A 126 -4.11 4.17 -7.04
CA GLY A 126 -5.28 3.36 -6.79
C GLY A 126 -5.77 3.40 -5.35
N ILE A 127 -7.07 3.21 -5.14
CA ILE A 127 -7.68 2.96 -3.83
C ILE A 127 -8.09 1.49 -3.77
N ASN A 128 -7.43 0.73 -2.91
CA ASN A 128 -7.70 -0.69 -2.71
C ASN A 128 -8.61 -0.88 -1.50
N VAL A 129 -9.67 -1.67 -1.66
CA VAL A 129 -10.56 -2.10 -0.55
C VAL A 129 -10.70 -3.60 -0.61
N ASN A 130 -10.01 -4.29 0.30
CA ASN A 130 -9.97 -5.75 0.45
C ASN A 130 -9.52 -6.53 -0.81
N SER A 131 -9.02 -5.88 -1.85
CA SER A 131 -8.61 -6.49 -3.12
C SER A 131 -7.46 -5.68 -3.71
N ILE A 132 -6.56 -6.32 -4.44
CA ILE A 132 -5.54 -5.62 -5.25
C ILE A 132 -6.20 -4.85 -6.40
N VAL A 133 -7.37 -5.29 -6.86
CA VAL A 133 -8.14 -4.55 -7.87
C VAL A 133 -8.66 -3.26 -7.24
N SER A 134 -8.11 -2.13 -7.67
CA SER A 134 -8.51 -0.80 -7.21
C SER A 134 -9.98 -0.50 -7.48
N VAL A 135 -10.71 -0.02 -6.46
CA VAL A 135 -12.13 0.39 -6.59
C VAL A 135 -12.27 1.78 -7.21
N ALA A 136 -11.20 2.57 -7.18
CA ALA A 136 -11.06 3.84 -7.85
C ALA A 136 -9.58 4.04 -8.20
N ASN A 137 -9.30 4.66 -9.33
CA ASN A 137 -7.94 4.94 -9.77
C ASN A 137 -7.88 6.27 -10.54
N VAL A 138 -6.68 6.83 -10.62
CA VAL A 138 -6.33 7.91 -11.53
C VAL A 138 -5.16 7.42 -12.36
N ILE A 139 -5.37 7.40 -13.67
CA ILE A 139 -4.34 7.13 -14.68
C ILE A 139 -3.75 8.46 -15.17
N ASP A 140 -2.60 8.40 -15.81
CA ASP A 140 -1.94 9.56 -16.45
C ASP A 140 -1.51 10.63 -15.43
N LEU A 141 -0.68 10.21 -14.47
CA LEU A 141 0.02 11.14 -13.59
C LEU A 141 0.99 11.95 -14.44
N GLU A 142 0.70 13.24 -14.67
CA GLU A 142 1.59 14.15 -15.39
C GLU A 142 2.99 14.08 -14.77
N LYS A 143 3.96 13.54 -15.53
CA LYS A 143 5.36 13.37 -15.13
C LYS A 143 6.17 14.65 -15.34
#